data_AF-A0A7S1UHK5-F1
#
_entry.id   AF-A0A7S1UHK5-F1
#
_cell.length_a   1.000
_cell.length_b   1.000
_cell.length_c   1.000
_cell.angle_alpha   90.00
_cell.angle_beta   90.00
_cell.angle_gamma   90.00
#
_symmetry.space_group_name_H-M   'P 1'
#
loop_
_entity.id
_entity.type
_entity.pdbx_description
1 polymer ?
#
loop_
_entity_poly.entity_id
_entity_poly.type
_entity_poly.pdbx_seq_one_letter_code
_entity_poly.pdbx_strand_id
1 'polypeptide(L)'
;GSLDGPRGGLESGGGGGSGPAGPGGESPAEGAGNTVIPNLAAYVKINPSLSVFQTHPQLQAYVHVALDRAIREVIHPAVERSVTIATITAKELVTKDFASSGDEVKLRKAAHTMVSTLAGSLAMFTCRRSLEACMESHLKALLDSYLDGDGGSTIAVLCADNLDLGAVLIEKAANERARKEIDQALLPAIHARRKHRESAKGAGGEPYYDLGVLAAHRRYPAGLPEALVFTPQQTDLRVYEAFLRLPKAADRTAGGAGVDAAAVASGASA
;
A
#
# COMPACT_ATOMS: atom_id res chain seq x y z
N GLY A 1 -7.27 -15.13 77.50
CA GLY A 1 -7.94 -14.41 76.41
C GLY A 1 -8.37 -15.47 75.42
N SER A 2 -9.67 -15.76 75.38
CA SER A 2 -10.60 -15.15 74.42
C SER A 2 -10.32 -15.66 73.01
N LEU A 3 -11.09 -16.66 72.56
CA LEU A 3 -12.32 -16.52 71.75
C LEU A 3 -11.91 -16.40 70.25
N ASP A 4 -12.50 -17.04 69.25
CA ASP A 4 -13.66 -17.92 69.08
C ASP A 4 -13.62 -18.26 67.56
N GLY A 5 -13.71 -19.51 67.12
CA GLY A 5 -14.95 -19.95 66.46
C GLY A 5 -14.84 -19.98 64.92
N PRO A 6 -15.68 -20.77 64.19
CA PRO A 6 -15.14 -21.81 63.31
C PRO A 6 -15.77 -21.94 61.89
N ARG A 7 -15.18 -22.87 61.12
CA ARG A 7 -15.74 -23.83 60.13
C ARG A 7 -17.16 -23.60 59.58
N GLY A 8 -17.27 -23.68 58.25
CA GLY A 8 -18.49 -24.08 57.54
C GLY A 8 -18.15 -24.63 56.15
N GLY A 9 -18.26 -25.95 55.97
CA GLY A 9 -18.35 -26.60 54.66
C GLY A 9 -19.80 -26.90 54.29
N LEU A 10 -19.96 -27.63 53.18
CA LEU A 10 -21.15 -28.28 52.61
C LEU A 10 -21.83 -27.59 51.42
N GLU A 11 -21.49 -28.12 50.24
CA GLU A 11 -22.37 -28.69 49.20
C GLU A 11 -23.89 -28.40 49.26
N SER A 12 -24.44 -27.91 48.14
CA SER A 12 -25.41 -28.61 47.26
C SER A 12 -25.65 -27.71 46.02
N GLY A 13 -25.94 -28.18 44.80
CA GLY A 13 -26.38 -29.49 44.34
C GLY A 13 -27.81 -29.42 43.77
N GLY A 14 -27.95 -29.04 42.49
CA GLY A 14 -29.13 -29.25 41.63
C GLY A 14 -30.25 -28.19 41.73
N GLY A 15 -30.98 -27.80 40.67
CA GLY A 15 -31.07 -28.26 39.29
C GLY A 15 -32.29 -27.60 38.62
N GLY A 16 -32.35 -27.68 37.28
CA GLY A 16 -33.48 -27.24 36.44
C GLY A 16 -33.20 -25.91 35.74
N GLY A 17 -33.08 -25.80 34.42
CA GLY A 17 -33.64 -26.61 33.36
C GLY A 17 -34.41 -25.66 32.43
N SER A 18 -33.79 -25.27 31.31
CA SER A 18 -34.47 -24.72 30.13
C SER A 18 -33.53 -24.85 28.94
N GLY A 19 -33.98 -25.60 27.94
CA GLY A 19 -33.25 -25.95 26.73
C GLY A 19 -33.09 -24.81 25.71
N PRO A 20 -32.60 -25.15 24.50
CA PRO A 20 -31.65 -24.33 23.76
C PRO A 20 -32.33 -23.42 22.72
N ALA A 21 -31.79 -22.23 22.54
CA ALA A 21 -32.14 -21.35 21.43
C ALA A 21 -30.88 -20.84 20.73
N GLY A 22 -30.61 -21.42 19.55
CA GLY A 22 -30.00 -20.74 18.40
C GLY A 22 -28.48 -20.57 18.40
N PRO A 23 -27.78 -21.02 17.34
CA PRO A 23 -26.38 -20.71 17.15
C PRO A 23 -26.27 -19.26 16.67
N GLY A 24 -25.77 -18.38 17.54
CA GLY A 24 -25.25 -17.08 17.14
C GLY A 24 -23.96 -17.28 16.35
N GLY A 25 -24.10 -17.52 15.04
CA GLY A 25 -23.01 -17.46 14.09
C GLY A 25 -22.53 -16.01 13.99
N GLU A 26 -21.56 -15.65 14.82
CA GLU A 26 -20.71 -14.48 14.58
C GLU A 26 -19.90 -14.74 13.31
N SER A 27 -20.51 -14.35 12.19
CA SER A 27 -19.83 -14.24 10.91
C SER A 27 -18.69 -13.23 11.10
N PRO A 28 -17.44 -13.55 10.74
CA PRO A 28 -16.41 -12.55 10.61
C PRO A 28 -16.88 -11.60 9.49
N ALA A 29 -17.08 -10.33 9.83
CA ALA A 29 -17.42 -9.30 8.88
C ALA A 29 -16.35 -9.27 7.79
N GLU A 30 -16.71 -9.83 6.64
CA GLU A 30 -16.03 -9.73 5.36
C GLU A 30 -15.88 -8.26 4.98
N GLY A 31 -14.80 -7.66 5.45
CA GLY A 31 -14.25 -6.39 4.97
C GLY A 31 -13.00 -6.62 4.12
N ALA A 32 -12.85 -7.79 3.49
CA ALA A 32 -11.84 -8.00 2.47
C ALA A 32 -12.36 -7.32 1.21
N GLY A 33 -11.94 -6.07 1.00
CA GLY A 33 -12.18 -5.32 -0.22
C GLY A 33 -11.77 -6.16 -1.42
N ASN A 34 -12.76 -6.82 -2.03
CA ASN A 34 -12.63 -7.57 -3.25
C ASN A 34 -12.28 -6.53 -4.32
N THR A 35 -10.99 -6.28 -4.50
CA THR A 35 -10.47 -5.55 -5.64
C THR A 35 -10.62 -6.48 -6.83
N VAL A 36 -11.86 -6.65 -7.27
CA VAL A 36 -12.20 -7.27 -8.54
C VAL A 36 -11.61 -6.33 -9.57
N ILE A 37 -10.48 -6.69 -10.15
CA ILE A 37 -9.88 -5.93 -11.24
C ILE A 37 -10.82 -6.12 -12.44
N PRO A 38 -11.62 -5.10 -12.83
CA PRO A 38 -12.51 -5.27 -13.96
C PRO A 38 -11.65 -5.38 -15.22
N ASN A 39 -11.93 -6.41 -16.02
CA ASN A 39 -11.38 -6.59 -17.36
C ASN A 39 -9.85 -6.87 -17.44
N LEU A 40 -9.28 -7.64 -16.51
CA LEU A 40 -7.88 -8.11 -16.61
C LEU A 40 -7.63 -8.85 -17.93
N ALA A 41 -8.63 -9.60 -18.41
CA ALA A 41 -8.54 -10.39 -19.64
C ALA A 41 -8.24 -9.55 -20.91
N ALA A 42 -8.62 -8.26 -20.95
CA ALA A 42 -8.35 -7.40 -22.12
C ALA A 42 -6.91 -6.88 -22.20
N TYR A 43 -6.14 -6.97 -21.11
CA TYR A 43 -4.78 -6.41 -21.03
C TYR A 43 -3.68 -7.49 -21.02
N VAL A 44 -4.05 -8.77 -20.92
CA VAL A 44 -3.11 -9.89 -20.96
C VAL A 44 -2.43 -9.93 -22.32
N LYS A 45 -1.10 -9.95 -22.31
CA LYS A 45 -0.28 -10.11 -23.51
C LYS A 45 -0.10 -11.59 -23.78
N ILE A 46 -0.51 -12.02 -24.97
CA ILE A 46 -0.37 -13.39 -25.44
C ILE A 46 0.54 -13.38 -26.65
N ASN A 47 1.69 -14.03 -26.55
CA ASN A 47 2.63 -14.14 -27.65
C ASN A 47 2.10 -15.15 -28.69
N PRO A 48 1.76 -14.73 -29.92
CA PRO A 48 1.21 -15.61 -30.96
C PRO A 48 2.23 -16.62 -31.49
N SER A 49 3.50 -16.45 -31.16
CA SER A 49 4.60 -17.34 -31.57
C SER A 49 4.62 -18.67 -30.78
N LEU A 50 3.86 -18.75 -29.69
CA LEU A 50 3.77 -19.95 -28.87
C LEU A 50 2.84 -20.97 -29.53
N SER A 51 3.40 -22.12 -29.91
CA SER A 51 2.69 -23.22 -30.59
C SER A 51 1.49 -23.73 -29.80
N VAL A 52 1.53 -23.68 -28.46
CA VAL A 52 0.43 -24.15 -27.61
C VAL A 52 -0.89 -23.40 -27.87
N PHE A 53 -0.83 -22.10 -28.16
CA PHE A 53 -2.02 -21.31 -28.44
C PHE A 53 -2.48 -21.38 -29.90
N GLN A 54 -1.59 -21.81 -30.81
CA GLN A 54 -1.97 -22.12 -32.18
C GLN A 54 -2.76 -23.44 -32.24
N THR A 55 -2.35 -24.44 -31.45
CA THR A 55 -3.05 -25.73 -31.35
C THR A 55 -4.32 -25.64 -30.48
N HIS A 56 -4.28 -24.85 -29.40
CA HIS A 56 -5.39 -24.73 -28.44
C HIS A 56 -5.67 -23.27 -28.06
N PRO A 57 -6.40 -22.51 -28.89
CA PRO A 57 -6.71 -21.11 -28.62
C PRO A 57 -7.54 -20.90 -27.34
N GLN A 58 -8.32 -21.89 -26.90
CA GLN A 58 -9.05 -21.83 -25.62
C GLN A 58 -8.13 -21.66 -24.39
N LEU A 59 -6.86 -22.07 -24.46
CA LEU A 59 -5.93 -21.99 -23.33
C LEU A 59 -5.55 -20.55 -22.97
N GLN A 60 -5.77 -19.60 -23.88
CA GLN A 60 -5.57 -18.18 -23.64
C GLN A 60 -6.38 -17.68 -22.44
N ALA A 61 -7.54 -18.29 -22.19
CA ALA A 61 -8.36 -17.99 -21.02
C ALA A 61 -7.66 -18.38 -19.70
N TYR A 62 -6.82 -19.41 -19.68
CA TYR A 62 -6.13 -19.82 -18.45
C TYR A 62 -5.04 -18.84 -18.02
N VAL A 63 -4.46 -18.06 -18.95
CA VAL A 63 -3.43 -17.07 -18.62
C VAL A 63 -3.97 -15.95 -17.73
N HIS A 64 -5.15 -15.39 -18.07
CA HIS A 64 -5.75 -14.36 -17.23
C HIS A 64 -6.22 -14.90 -15.87
N VAL A 65 -6.68 -16.14 -15.81
CA VAL A 65 -7.05 -16.82 -14.54
C VAL A 65 -5.82 -17.03 -13.67
N ALA A 66 -4.69 -17.45 -14.23
CA ALA A 66 -3.44 -17.62 -13.50
C ALA A 66 -2.94 -16.29 -12.92
N LEU A 67 -2.99 -15.21 -13.72
CA LEU A 67 -2.59 -13.88 -13.28
C LEU A 67 -3.51 -13.33 -12.17
N ASP A 68 -4.83 -13.47 -12.30
CA ASP A 68 -5.79 -13.03 -11.27
C ASP A 68 -5.54 -13.74 -9.93
N ARG A 69 -5.32 -15.06 -9.95
CA ARG A 69 -4.98 -15.85 -8.75
C ARG A 69 -3.67 -15.39 -8.13
N ALA A 70 -2.63 -15.21 -8.93
CA ALA A 70 -1.32 -14.76 -8.45
C ALA A 70 -1.40 -13.36 -7.81
N ILE A 71 -2.17 -12.43 -8.41
CA ILE A 71 -2.36 -11.09 -7.83
C ILE A 71 -3.09 -11.17 -6.49
N ARG A 72 -4.18 -11.95 -6.39
CA ARG A 72 -4.96 -12.07 -5.14
C ARG A 72 -4.14 -12.61 -3.97
N GLU A 73 -3.21 -13.52 -4.25
CA GLU A 73 -2.33 -14.08 -3.22
C GLU A 73 -1.28 -13.08 -2.74
N VAL A 74 -0.71 -12.30 -3.66
CA VAL A 74 0.44 -11.43 -3.38
C VAL A 74 0.03 -10.01 -2.92
N ILE A 75 -1.11 -9.50 -3.38
CA ILE A 75 -1.48 -8.09 -3.23
C ILE A 75 -1.57 -7.65 -1.77
N HIS A 76 -2.26 -8.40 -0.91
CA HIS A 76 -2.45 -8.02 0.49
C HIS A 76 -1.13 -7.89 1.27
N PRO A 77 -0.29 -8.93 1.37
CA PRO A 77 0.95 -8.86 2.13
C PRO A 77 2.00 -7.92 1.51
N ALA A 78 2.02 -7.75 0.18
CA ALA A 78 2.94 -6.81 -0.47
C ALA A 78 2.53 -5.35 -0.22
N VAL A 79 1.24 -5.03 -0.36
CA VAL A 79 0.70 -3.68 -0.14
C VAL A 79 0.84 -3.28 1.32
N GLU A 80 0.47 -4.15 2.26
CA GLU A 80 0.49 -3.81 3.69
C GLU A 80 1.89 -3.40 4.18
N ARG A 81 2.92 -4.20 3.88
CA ARG A 81 4.30 -3.88 4.28
C ARG A 81 4.81 -2.60 3.61
N SER A 82 4.55 -2.45 2.31
CA SER A 82 5.04 -1.31 1.54
C SER A 82 4.40 0.00 1.98
N VAL A 83 3.09 -0.01 2.22
CA VAL A 83 2.34 1.16 2.70
C VAL A 83 2.77 1.55 4.10
N THR A 84 2.96 0.59 5.00
CA THR A 84 3.40 0.86 6.38
C THR A 84 4.76 1.58 6.39
N ILE A 85 5.75 1.02 5.68
CA ILE A 85 7.10 1.59 5.61
C ILE A 85 7.05 2.99 4.97
N ALA A 86 6.33 3.14 3.86
CA ALA A 86 6.23 4.41 3.14
C ALA A 86 5.52 5.49 3.97
N THR A 87 4.44 5.15 4.67
CA THR A 87 3.65 6.09 5.47
C THR A 87 4.43 6.60 6.67
N ILE A 88 5.09 5.70 7.42
CA ILE A 88 5.95 6.08 8.55
C ILE A 88 7.08 6.99 8.05
N THR A 89 7.77 6.58 6.98
CA THR A 89 8.91 7.34 6.42
C THR A 89 8.48 8.72 5.92
N ALA A 90 7.39 8.80 5.16
CA ALA A 90 6.88 10.06 4.62
C ALA A 90 6.40 11.00 5.74
N LYS A 91 5.73 10.47 6.77
CA LYS A 91 5.28 11.26 7.93
C LYS A 91 6.47 11.91 8.64
N GLU A 92 7.50 11.15 8.97
CA GLU A 92 8.68 11.66 9.69
C GLU A 92 9.42 12.71 8.86
N LEU A 93 9.63 12.46 7.56
CA LEU A 93 10.35 13.39 6.68
C LEU A 93 9.57 14.68 6.43
N VAL A 94 8.28 14.58 6.11
CA VAL A 94 7.45 15.75 5.81
C VAL A 94 7.19 16.58 7.06
N THR A 95 6.96 15.95 8.22
CA THR A 95 6.76 16.70 9.47
C THR A 95 8.02 17.49 9.85
N LYS A 96 9.20 16.93 9.58
CA LYS A 96 10.49 17.59 9.79
C LYS A 96 10.72 18.74 8.80
N ASP A 97 10.57 18.50 7.50
CA ASP A 97 10.85 19.50 6.47
C ASP A 97 9.89 20.71 6.54
N PHE A 98 8.68 20.49 7.09
CA PHE A 98 7.64 21.50 7.27
C PHE A 98 7.46 21.95 8.73
N ALA A 99 8.47 21.75 9.59
CA ALA A 99 8.39 22.10 11.01
C ALA A 99 8.14 23.60 11.28
N SER A 100 8.61 24.47 10.39
CA SER A 100 8.39 25.93 10.41
C SER A 100 7.23 26.41 9.52
N SER A 101 6.63 25.51 8.75
CA SER A 101 5.55 25.86 7.83
C SER A 101 4.20 25.72 8.52
N GLY A 102 3.47 26.84 8.64
CA GLY A 102 2.09 26.85 9.12
C GLY A 102 1.04 26.46 8.06
N ASP A 103 1.45 26.28 6.80
CA ASP A 103 0.53 25.98 5.70
C ASP A 103 0.22 24.47 5.61
N GLU A 104 -1.02 24.10 5.98
CA GLU A 104 -1.55 22.74 5.97
C GLU A 104 -1.65 22.15 4.54
N VAL A 105 -1.93 23.00 3.53
CA VAL A 105 -2.16 22.56 2.15
C VAL A 105 -0.86 22.10 1.52
N LYS A 106 0.23 22.84 1.75
CA LYS A 106 1.57 22.48 1.28
C LYS A 106 2.06 21.19 1.92
N LEU A 107 1.86 21.03 3.23
CA LEU A 107 2.20 19.81 3.97
C LEU A 107 1.52 18.58 3.37
N ARG A 108 0.19 18.65 3.18
CA ARG A 108 -0.59 17.52 2.63
C ARG A 108 -0.16 17.18 1.20
N LYS A 109 0.03 18.18 0.34
CA LYS A 109 0.46 17.96 -1.05
C LYS A 109 1.84 17.31 -1.12
N ALA A 110 2.78 17.75 -0.31
CA ALA A 110 4.12 17.18 -0.22
C ALA A 110 4.08 15.71 0.25
N ALA A 111 3.29 15.43 1.29
CA ALA A 111 3.10 14.08 1.81
C ALA A 111 2.46 13.12 0.81
N HIS A 112 1.40 13.54 0.11
CA HIS A 112 0.74 12.73 -0.91
C HIS A 112 1.68 12.35 -2.05
N THR A 113 2.48 13.32 -2.48
CA THR A 113 3.44 13.14 -3.57
C THR A 113 4.52 12.14 -3.15
N MET A 114 5.11 12.35 -1.97
CA MET A 114 6.17 11.50 -1.45
C MET A 114 5.70 10.08 -1.15
N VAL A 115 4.57 9.92 -0.44
CA VAL A 115 4.09 8.59 -0.03
C VAL A 115 3.69 7.75 -1.24
N SER A 116 3.12 8.37 -2.30
CA SER A 116 2.77 7.65 -3.52
C SER A 116 4.03 7.08 -4.19
N THR A 117 5.05 7.91 -4.40
CA THR A 117 6.28 7.46 -5.07
C THR A 117 7.01 6.39 -4.25
N LEU A 118 7.07 6.53 -2.92
CA LEU A 118 7.68 5.52 -2.04
C LEU A 118 6.88 4.21 -2.01
N ALA A 119 5.58 4.27 -1.75
CA ALA A 119 4.74 3.08 -1.62
C ALA A 119 4.66 2.30 -2.95
N GLY A 120 4.50 3.01 -4.07
CA GLY A 120 4.45 2.39 -5.39
C GLY A 120 5.76 1.67 -5.76
N SER A 121 6.90 2.36 -5.64
CA SER A 121 8.20 1.77 -5.98
C SER A 121 8.56 0.57 -5.08
N LEU A 122 8.26 0.66 -3.78
CA LEU A 122 8.51 -0.42 -2.83
C LEU A 122 7.59 -1.63 -3.08
N ALA A 123 6.31 -1.39 -3.37
CA ALA A 123 5.36 -2.44 -3.68
C ALA A 123 5.74 -3.19 -4.96
N MET A 124 6.07 -2.46 -6.04
CA MET A 124 6.48 -3.05 -7.31
C MET A 124 7.73 -3.94 -7.17
N PHE A 125 8.75 -3.48 -6.44
CA PHE A 125 9.97 -4.26 -6.24
C PHE A 125 9.73 -5.51 -5.38
N THR A 126 8.90 -5.37 -4.34
CA THR A 126 8.59 -6.45 -3.39
C THR A 126 7.73 -7.53 -4.04
N CYS A 127 6.72 -7.15 -4.85
CA CYS A 127 5.78 -8.11 -5.43
C CYS A 127 6.36 -8.85 -6.64
N ARG A 128 7.34 -8.29 -7.36
CA ARG A 128 7.84 -8.85 -8.63
C ARG A 128 8.26 -10.32 -8.51
N ARG A 129 9.11 -10.65 -7.55
CA ARG A 129 9.58 -12.04 -7.35
C ARG A 129 8.49 -12.98 -6.85
N SER A 130 7.62 -12.50 -5.95
CA SER A 130 6.53 -13.32 -5.43
C SER A 130 5.48 -13.60 -6.51
N LEU A 131 5.19 -12.61 -7.34
CA LEU A 131 4.23 -12.70 -8.43
C LEU A 131 4.71 -13.67 -9.52
N GLU A 132 6.01 -13.62 -9.84
CA GLU A 132 6.65 -14.56 -10.78
C GLU A 132 6.49 -16.01 -10.31
N ALA A 133 6.81 -16.29 -9.04
CA ALA A 133 6.69 -17.63 -8.47
C ALA A 133 5.23 -18.14 -8.43
N CYS A 134 4.27 -17.31 -8.02
CA CYS A 134 2.84 -17.68 -7.99
C CYS A 134 2.29 -17.92 -9.41
N MET A 135 2.63 -17.05 -10.36
CA MET A 135 2.15 -17.16 -11.73
C MET A 135 2.72 -18.39 -12.44
N GLU A 136 4.01 -18.70 -12.25
CA GLU A 136 4.59 -19.95 -12.77
C GLU A 136 3.86 -21.18 -12.21
N SER A 137 3.61 -21.20 -10.89
CA SER A 137 2.92 -22.32 -10.23
C SER A 137 1.51 -22.52 -10.78
N HIS A 138 0.75 -21.44 -10.94
CA HIS A 138 -0.61 -21.51 -11.49
C HIS A 138 -0.65 -21.86 -12.98
N LEU A 139 0.27 -21.31 -13.79
CA LEU A 139 0.36 -21.65 -15.20
C LEU A 139 0.75 -23.11 -15.39
N LYS A 140 1.73 -23.62 -14.62
CA LYS A 140 2.06 -25.05 -14.60
C LYS A 140 0.82 -25.88 -14.29
N ALA A 141 0.12 -25.60 -13.19
CA ALA A 141 -1.06 -26.36 -12.80
C ALA A 141 -2.21 -26.35 -13.83
N LEU A 142 -2.37 -25.26 -14.59
CA LEU A 142 -3.45 -25.12 -15.58
C LEU A 142 -3.09 -25.68 -16.97
N LEU A 143 -1.80 -25.66 -17.32
CA LEU A 143 -1.32 -26.02 -18.67
C LEU A 143 -0.59 -27.37 -18.71
N ASP A 144 -0.30 -28.01 -17.57
CA ASP A 144 0.49 -29.25 -17.48
C ASP A 144 0.01 -30.34 -18.47
N SER A 145 -1.31 -30.53 -18.57
CA SER A 145 -1.93 -31.53 -19.44
C SER A 145 -1.87 -31.22 -20.94
N TYR A 146 -1.41 -30.02 -21.32
CA TYR A 146 -1.38 -29.53 -22.71
C TYR A 146 0.03 -29.23 -23.21
N LEU A 147 1.05 -29.35 -22.35
CA LEU A 147 2.44 -29.03 -22.65
C LEU A 147 3.25 -30.31 -22.86
N ASP A 148 3.60 -30.62 -24.11
CA ASP A 148 4.50 -31.74 -24.43
C ASP A 148 5.97 -31.28 -24.38
N GLY A 149 6.74 -31.79 -23.40
CA GLY A 149 8.19 -31.65 -23.31
C GLY A 149 8.71 -30.27 -22.87
N ASP A 150 8.64 -29.25 -23.73
CA ASP A 150 9.22 -27.90 -23.50
C ASP A 150 8.22 -26.91 -22.89
N GLY A 151 7.38 -27.39 -21.98
CA GLY A 151 6.38 -26.54 -21.30
C GLY A 151 6.99 -25.42 -20.46
N GLY A 152 8.19 -25.66 -19.92
CA GLY A 152 8.89 -24.71 -19.07
C GLY A 152 9.24 -23.40 -19.77
N SER A 153 9.71 -23.45 -21.02
CA SER A 153 10.07 -22.24 -21.79
C SER A 153 8.83 -21.40 -22.11
N THR A 154 7.72 -22.06 -22.46
CA THR A 154 6.42 -21.42 -22.76
C THR A 154 5.87 -20.70 -21.53
N ILE A 155 5.90 -21.34 -20.36
CA ILE A 155 5.44 -20.74 -19.10
C ILE A 155 6.31 -19.54 -18.72
N ALA A 156 7.63 -19.63 -18.88
CA ALA A 156 8.55 -18.54 -18.57
C ALA A 156 8.28 -17.28 -19.43
N VAL A 157 8.02 -17.47 -20.74
CA VAL A 157 7.65 -16.36 -21.65
C VAL A 157 6.32 -15.74 -21.23
N LEU A 158 5.30 -16.56 -20.95
CA LEU A 158 3.99 -16.07 -20.49
C LEU A 158 4.08 -15.29 -19.18
N CYS A 159 4.92 -15.77 -18.26
CA CYS A 159 5.18 -15.07 -17.01
C CYS A 159 5.84 -13.72 -17.28
N ALA A 160 6.93 -13.69 -18.04
CA ALA A 160 7.67 -12.46 -18.32
C ALA A 160 6.80 -11.38 -18.98
N ASP A 161 5.96 -11.76 -19.94
CA ASP A 161 5.10 -10.83 -20.69
C ASP A 161 4.00 -10.18 -19.83
N ASN A 162 3.55 -10.86 -18.77
CA ASN A 162 2.40 -10.45 -17.96
C ASN A 162 2.75 -10.00 -16.53
N LEU A 163 4.01 -10.20 -16.11
CA LEU A 163 4.49 -9.82 -14.77
C LEU A 163 4.35 -8.32 -14.51
N ASP A 164 4.71 -7.50 -15.50
CA ASP A 164 4.68 -6.04 -15.37
C ASP A 164 3.24 -5.53 -15.22
N LEU A 165 2.25 -6.17 -15.87
CA LEU A 165 0.83 -5.83 -15.72
C LEU A 165 0.37 -6.05 -14.27
N GLY A 166 0.65 -7.22 -13.70
CA GLY A 166 0.29 -7.51 -12.30
C GLY A 166 1.01 -6.59 -11.31
N ALA A 167 2.29 -6.28 -11.56
CA ALA A 167 3.06 -5.37 -10.71
C ALA A 167 2.49 -3.93 -10.72
N VAL A 168 2.07 -3.42 -11.88
CA VAL A 168 1.42 -2.09 -12.01
C VAL A 168 0.08 -2.04 -11.26
N LEU A 169 -0.70 -3.13 -11.29
CA LEU A 169 -1.97 -3.21 -10.57
C LEU A 169 -1.77 -3.18 -9.05
N ILE A 170 -0.78 -3.92 -8.55
CA ILE A 170 -0.40 -3.90 -7.13
C ILE A 170 0.15 -2.52 -6.72
N GLU A 171 0.96 -1.89 -7.59
CA GLU A 171 1.45 -0.53 -7.38
C GLU A 171 0.30 0.48 -7.22
N LYS A 172 -0.73 0.38 -8.06
CA LYS A 172 -1.91 1.26 -7.99
C LYS A 172 -2.69 1.05 -6.69
N ALA A 173 -2.88 -0.20 -6.26
CA ALA A 173 -3.53 -0.52 -5.00
C ALA A 173 -2.73 0.03 -3.79
N ALA A 174 -1.40 -0.10 -3.82
CA ALA A 174 -0.52 0.46 -2.79
C ALA A 174 -0.62 1.99 -2.73
N ASN A 175 -0.60 2.67 -3.87
CA ASN A 175 -0.71 4.13 -3.96
C ASN A 175 -2.01 4.67 -3.33
N GLU A 176 -3.14 4.06 -3.67
CA GLU A 176 -4.46 4.49 -3.18
C GLU A 176 -4.59 4.27 -1.66
N ARG A 177 -4.13 3.12 -1.16
CA ARG A 177 -4.13 2.85 0.29
C ARG A 177 -3.19 3.79 1.04
N ALA A 178 -1.98 4.01 0.53
CA ALA A 178 -0.99 4.89 1.14
C ALA A 178 -1.48 6.34 1.27
N ARG A 179 -2.21 6.87 0.29
CA ARG A 179 -2.80 8.21 0.35
C ARG A 179 -3.78 8.37 1.51
N LYS A 180 -4.64 7.37 1.73
CA LYS A 180 -5.58 7.38 2.85
C LYS A 180 -4.88 7.27 4.19
N GLU A 181 -3.86 6.42 4.27
CA GLU A 181 -3.13 6.18 5.51
C GLU A 181 -2.28 7.39 5.93
N ILE A 182 -1.62 8.07 4.99
CA ILE A 182 -0.86 9.29 5.30
C ILE A 182 -1.76 10.44 5.76
N ASP A 183 -2.98 10.56 5.21
CA ASP A 183 -3.94 11.58 5.64
C ASP A 183 -4.31 11.40 7.10
N GLN A 184 -4.56 10.16 7.53
CA GLN A 184 -4.83 9.83 8.93
C GLN A 184 -3.59 10.07 9.81
N ALA A 185 -2.40 9.67 9.34
CA ALA A 185 -1.15 9.83 10.07
C ALA A 185 -0.75 11.30 10.30
N LEU A 186 -1.17 12.21 9.41
CA LEU A 186 -0.89 13.65 9.50
C LEU A 186 -1.93 14.46 10.29
N LEU A 187 -3.09 13.89 10.64
CA LEU A 187 -4.13 14.60 11.41
C LEU A 187 -3.58 15.31 12.67
N PRO A 188 -2.73 14.69 13.51
CA PRO A 188 -2.19 15.37 14.69
C PRO A 188 -1.36 16.60 14.33
N ALA A 189 -0.54 16.50 13.28
CA ALA A 189 0.33 17.57 12.80
C ALA A 189 -0.48 18.73 12.19
N ILE A 190 -1.60 18.42 11.52
CA ILE A 190 -2.54 19.41 10.98
C ILE A 190 -3.31 20.11 12.12
N HIS A 191 -3.78 19.36 13.11
CA HIS A 191 -4.48 19.92 14.28
C HIS A 191 -3.58 20.87 15.08
N ALA A 192 -2.31 20.54 15.27
CA ALA A 192 -1.34 21.40 15.92
C ALA A 192 -1.19 22.75 15.20
N ARG A 193 -1.08 22.73 13.86
CA ARG A 193 -1.02 23.93 13.01
C ARG A 193 -2.30 24.76 13.08
N ARG A 194 -3.46 24.11 13.05
CA ARG A 194 -4.76 24.79 13.14
C ARG A 194 -4.93 25.49 14.49
N LYS A 195 -4.64 24.82 15.60
CA LYS A 195 -4.69 25.39 16.95
C LYS A 195 -3.79 26.62 17.07
N HIS A 196 -2.58 26.53 16.54
CA HIS A 196 -1.65 27.66 16.51
C HIS A 196 -2.17 28.84 15.67
N ARG A 197 -2.76 28.57 14.50
CA ARG A 197 -3.36 29.63 13.66
C ARG A 197 -4.52 30.31 14.37
N GLU A 198 -5.32 29.56 15.14
CA GLU A 198 -6.43 30.10 15.91
C GLU A 198 -5.93 30.97 17.09
N SER A 199 -4.87 30.56 17.80
CA SER A 199 -4.26 31.36 18.87
C SER A 199 -3.49 32.59 18.36
N ALA A 200 -2.78 32.47 17.23
CA ALA A 200 -2.00 33.56 16.65
C ALA A 200 -2.87 34.69 16.07
N LYS A 201 -4.13 34.41 15.70
CA LYS A 201 -5.11 35.43 15.32
C LYS A 201 -5.50 36.37 16.48
N GLY A 202 -5.33 35.94 17.73
CA GLY A 202 -5.60 36.76 18.92
C GLY A 202 -4.36 37.47 19.51
N ALA A 203 -3.16 36.98 19.20
CA ALA A 203 -1.90 37.48 19.73
C ALA A 203 -0.87 37.67 18.60
N GLY A 204 -0.92 38.82 17.92
CA GLY A 204 0.23 39.37 17.20
C GLY A 204 0.88 38.57 16.06
N GLY A 205 0.24 37.55 15.49
CA GLY A 205 0.70 36.93 14.23
C GLY A 205 2.04 36.19 14.29
N GLU A 206 2.36 35.51 15.40
CA GLU A 206 3.58 34.70 15.48
C GLU A 206 3.61 33.57 14.43
N PRO A 207 4.78 33.28 13.82
CA PRO A 207 4.92 32.18 12.86
C PRO A 207 4.88 30.81 13.55
N TYR A 208 4.30 29.81 12.87
CA TYR A 208 4.17 28.45 13.40
C TYR A 208 5.53 27.77 13.54
N TYR A 209 5.80 27.23 14.73
CA TYR A 209 6.93 26.36 15.00
C TYR A 209 6.46 25.12 15.74
N ASP A 210 6.76 23.95 15.17
CA ASP A 210 6.58 22.70 15.89
C ASP A 210 7.69 22.56 16.95
N LEU A 211 7.35 22.94 18.18
CA LEU A 211 8.27 22.91 19.32
C LEU A 211 8.73 21.49 19.66
N GLY A 212 7.93 20.46 19.33
CA GLY A 212 8.27 19.06 19.53
C GLY A 212 9.36 18.60 18.56
N VAL A 213 9.22 18.95 17.28
CA VAL A 213 10.24 18.66 16.26
C VAL A 213 11.52 19.45 16.51
N LEU A 214 11.41 20.73 16.87
CA LEU A 214 12.55 21.59 17.20
C LEU A 214 13.28 21.11 18.46
N ALA A 215 12.56 20.73 19.52
CA ALA A 215 13.18 20.24 20.76
C ALA A 215 13.86 18.87 20.56
N ALA A 216 13.25 17.97 19.78
CA ALA A 216 13.81 16.66 19.51
C ALA A 216 15.06 16.71 18.60
N HIS A 217 15.16 17.70 17.70
CA HIS A 217 16.18 17.71 16.64
C HIS A 217 17.12 18.93 16.65
N ARG A 218 17.06 19.84 17.64
CA ARG A 218 18.02 20.95 17.80
C ARG A 218 19.47 20.54 18.09
N ARG A 219 19.77 19.24 18.14
CA ARG A 219 21.15 18.74 18.18
C ARG A 219 21.72 18.62 16.77
N TYR A 220 21.78 19.74 16.05
CA TYR A 220 22.65 19.79 14.88
C TYR A 220 24.10 19.60 15.36
N PRO A 221 24.90 18.73 14.72
CA PRO A 221 26.31 18.59 15.05
C PRO A 221 27.01 19.96 14.95
N ALA A 222 27.91 20.26 15.89
CA ALA A 222 28.57 21.57 15.97
C ALA A 222 29.38 21.96 14.71
N GLY A 223 29.65 21.02 13.80
CA GLY A 223 30.33 21.24 12.53
C GLY A 223 29.42 21.40 11.32
N LEU A 224 28.09 21.49 11.49
CA LEU A 224 27.18 21.66 10.36
C LEU A 224 27.29 23.09 9.81
N PRO A 225 27.65 23.28 8.53
CA PRO A 225 27.70 24.60 7.90
C PRO A 225 26.36 25.32 8.00
N GLU A 226 26.39 26.64 8.19
CA GLU A 226 25.18 27.48 8.36
C GLU A 226 24.21 27.36 7.17
N ALA A 227 24.71 27.11 5.97
CA ALA A 227 23.90 26.85 4.76
C ALA A 227 23.06 25.56 4.81
N LEU A 228 23.39 24.61 5.70
CA LEU A 228 22.66 23.37 5.90
C LEU A 228 21.86 23.36 7.21
N VAL A 229 22.00 24.40 8.03
CA VAL A 229 21.16 24.60 9.21
C VAL A 229 19.75 24.92 8.72
N PHE A 230 18.77 24.18 9.24
CA PHE A 230 17.38 24.37 8.89
C PHE A 230 16.96 25.82 9.17
N THR A 231 16.77 26.58 8.11
CA THR A 231 16.28 27.96 8.19
C THR A 231 14.79 27.92 7.87
N PRO A 232 13.92 28.50 8.70
CA PRO A 232 12.48 28.33 8.60
C PRO A 232 11.83 28.84 7.29
N GLN A 233 12.58 29.58 6.48
CA GLN A 233 12.15 30.13 5.19
C GLN A 233 12.49 29.25 3.98
N GLN A 234 13.29 28.18 4.14
CA GLN A 234 13.78 27.37 3.02
C GLN A 234 13.29 25.91 3.08
N THR A 235 11.98 25.69 2.94
CA THR A 235 11.51 24.37 2.53
C THR A 235 11.72 24.25 1.02
N ASP A 236 12.76 23.53 0.57
CA ASP A 236 13.01 23.32 -0.85
C ASP A 236 11.98 22.36 -1.45
N LEU A 237 10.87 22.93 -1.94
CA LEU A 237 9.78 22.19 -2.57
C LEU A 237 10.23 21.45 -3.85
N ARG A 238 11.42 21.76 -4.40
CA ARG A 238 11.94 21.10 -5.62
C ARG A 238 12.11 19.60 -5.42
N VAL A 239 12.45 19.13 -4.22
CA VAL A 239 12.57 17.70 -3.92
C VAL A 239 11.20 17.02 -4.01
N TYR A 240 10.15 17.68 -3.51
CA TYR A 240 8.79 17.17 -3.59
C TYR A 240 8.23 17.20 -5.02
N GLU A 241 8.56 18.23 -5.79
CA GLU A 241 8.23 18.27 -7.23
C GLU A 241 9.03 17.23 -8.03
N ALA A 242 10.27 16.94 -7.64
CA ALA A 242 11.07 15.91 -8.29
C ALA A 242 10.38 14.54 -8.18
N PHE A 243 9.73 14.22 -7.05
CA PHE A 243 8.94 12.99 -6.92
C PHE A 243 7.80 12.86 -7.94
N LEU A 244 7.27 13.98 -8.48
CA LEU A 244 6.32 13.96 -9.60
C LEU A 244 7.00 13.74 -10.96
N ARG A 245 8.27 14.12 -11.08
CA ARG A 245 9.08 14.01 -12.31
C ARG A 245 9.88 12.71 -12.39
N LEU A 246 10.00 11.96 -11.29
CA LEU A 246 10.66 10.66 -11.31
C LEU A 246 9.92 9.76 -12.32
N PRO A 247 10.64 9.12 -13.25
CA PRO A 247 10.03 8.18 -14.18
C PRO A 247 9.29 7.14 -13.36
N LYS A 248 7.97 7.13 -13.49
CA LYS A 248 7.18 6.03 -12.92
C LYS A 248 7.72 4.77 -13.57
N ALA A 249 7.91 3.69 -12.82
CA ALA A 249 8.56 2.50 -13.39
C ALA A 249 7.82 1.91 -14.62
N ALA A 250 6.54 2.28 -14.81
CA ALA A 250 5.79 2.09 -16.07
C ALA A 250 6.43 2.73 -17.32
N ASP A 251 7.13 3.87 -17.20
CA ASP A 251 7.87 4.50 -18.32
C ASP A 251 9.20 3.79 -18.60
N ARG A 252 9.77 3.08 -17.61
CA ARG A 252 11.02 2.34 -17.81
C ARG A 252 10.83 1.07 -18.65
N THR A 253 9.62 0.53 -18.67
CA THR A 253 9.23 -0.60 -19.53
C THR A 253 8.70 -0.15 -20.90
N ALA A 254 8.33 1.13 -21.06
CA ALA A 254 7.86 1.71 -22.32
C ALA A 254 8.94 1.85 -23.42
N GLY A 255 10.20 1.45 -23.15
CA GLY A 255 11.20 1.19 -24.19
C GLY A 255 10.86 -0.01 -25.10
N GLY A 256 9.82 -0.79 -24.77
CA GLY A 256 9.28 -1.84 -25.61
C GLY A 256 7.74 -1.87 -25.54
N ALA A 257 7.11 -1.33 -26.58
CA ALA A 257 5.66 -1.35 -26.83
C ALA A 257 4.78 -0.57 -25.84
N GLY A 258 4.38 0.62 -26.29
CA GLY A 258 3.39 1.46 -25.64
C GLY A 258 2.08 0.73 -25.39
N VAL A 259 1.61 0.82 -24.15
CA VAL A 259 0.22 0.62 -23.78
C VAL A 259 -0.18 1.83 -22.95
N ASP A 260 -1.10 2.62 -23.48
CA ASP A 260 -1.70 3.77 -22.81
C ASP A 260 -2.43 3.32 -21.54
N ALA A 261 -1.69 3.32 -20.42
CA ALA A 261 -2.20 3.07 -19.08
C ALA A 261 -3.29 4.07 -18.64
N ALA A 262 -3.53 5.12 -19.43
CA ALA A 262 -4.61 6.09 -19.23
C ALA A 262 -6.01 5.51 -19.52
N ALA A 263 -6.14 4.52 -20.42
CA ALA A 263 -7.45 3.99 -20.82
C ALA A 263 -8.10 3.10 -19.74
N VAL A 264 -7.30 2.48 -18.85
CA VAL A 264 -7.81 1.66 -17.73
C VAL A 264 -8.49 2.53 -16.65
N ALA A 265 -8.35 3.86 -16.71
CA ALA A 265 -8.91 4.79 -15.73
C ALA A 265 -10.37 5.20 -16.02
N SER A 266 -10.85 5.08 -17.26
CA SER A 266 -12.17 5.62 -17.65
C SER A 266 -13.34 4.65 -17.49
N GLY A 267 -13.09 3.37 -17.15
CA GLY A 267 -14.16 2.36 -17.02
C GLY A 267 -14.83 2.26 -15.65
N ALA A 268 -14.47 3.10 -14.67
CA ALA A 268 -14.98 3.01 -13.29
C ALA A 268 -16.07 4.05 -12.94
N SER A 269 -16.57 4.80 -13.93
CA SER A 269 -17.76 5.64 -13.78
C SER A 269 -18.68 5.45 -14.99
N ALA A 270 -19.56 4.46 -14.92
CA ALA A 270 -20.86 4.42 -15.58
C ALA A 270 -21.75 3.45 -14.82
#